data_AF-A0A973FKH3-F1
#
_entry.id   AF-A0A973FKH3-F1
#
_cell.length_a   1.000
_cell.length_b   1.000
_cell.length_c   1.000
_cell.angle_alpha   90.00
_cell.angle_beta   90.00
_cell.angle_gamma   90.00
#
_symmetry.space_group_name_H-M   'P 1'
#
loop_
_entity.id
_entity.type
_entity.pdbx_description
1 polymer ?
#
loop_
_entity_poly.entity_id
_entity_poly.type
_entity_poly.pdbx_seq_one_letter_code
_entity_poly.pdbx_strand_id
1 'polypeptide(L)' 'MPIRMITMQDILKHLQVHIPFDQLLQKHLDKILRERINPEIAFNSAILDGFKEPDYASAATILREAGHSITFHGP' A
#
# COMPACT_ATOMS: atom_id res chain seq x y z
N MET A 1 11.45 -0.32 34.74
CA MET A 1 10.74 -0.20 33.44
C MET A 1 11.05 -1.48 32.66
N PRO A 2 10.07 -2.32 32.29
CA PRO A 2 10.36 -3.45 31.42
C PRO A 2 10.75 -2.94 30.03
N ILE A 3 11.77 -3.55 29.41
CA ILE A 3 12.17 -3.26 28.03
C ILE A 3 11.07 -3.81 27.13
N ARG A 4 10.35 -2.95 26.41
CA ARG A 4 9.38 -3.39 25.40
C ARG A 4 10.18 -3.99 24.23
N MET A 5 10.01 -5.29 23.99
CA MET A 5 10.55 -5.91 22.78
C MET A 5 9.77 -5.39 21.57
N ILE A 6 10.49 -4.88 20.58
CA ILE A 6 9.92 -4.42 19.30
C ILE A 6 9.69 -5.65 18.44
N THR A 7 8.46 -5.80 17.94
CA THR A 7 8.13 -6.85 16.97
C THR A 7 8.34 -6.34 15.54
N MET A 8 8.47 -7.25 14.57
CA MET A 8 8.53 -6.85 13.16
C MET A 8 7.32 -6.00 12.75
N GLN A 9 6.13 -6.31 13.29
CA GLN A 9 4.90 -5.56 13.05
C GLN A 9 4.95 -4.14 13.58
N ASP A 10 5.68 -3.88 14.67
CA ASP A 10 5.89 -2.52 15.16
C ASP A 10 6.76 -1.72 14.19
N ILE A 11 7.75 -2.35 13.55
CA ILE A 11 8.61 -1.71 12.54
C ILE A 11 7.82 -1.39 11.27
N LEU A 12 7.04 -2.35 10.76
CA LEU A 12 6.28 -2.19 9.51
C LEU A 12 5.27 -1.04 9.56
N LYS A 13 4.75 -0.68 10.73
CA LYS A 13 3.86 0.49 10.90
C LYS A 13 4.52 1.82 10.56
N HIS A 14 5.86 1.88 10.62
CA HIS A 14 6.64 3.09 10.38
C HIS A 14 7.32 3.12 9.01
N LEU A 15 7.15 2.06 8.21
CA LEU A 15 7.73 1.95 6.87
C LEU A 15 6.65 2.08 5.81
N GLN A 16 7.00 2.75 4.71
CA GLN A 16 6.25 2.72 3.47
C GLN A 16 7.02 1.82 2.49
N VAL A 17 6.33 0.89 1.84
CA VAL A 17 6.94 -0.03 0.86
C VAL A 17 6.56 0.41 -0.54
N HIS A 18 7.57 0.77 -1.33
CA HIS A 18 7.39 1.15 -2.72
C HIS A 18 6.82 -0.02 -3.54
N ILE A 19 5.70 0.22 -4.21
CA ILE A 19 5.02 -0.75 -5.04
C ILE A 19 4.29 -0.09 -6.23
N PRO A 20 4.51 -0.55 -7.48
CA PRO A 20 3.71 -0.12 -8.62
C PRO A 20 2.23 -0.44 -8.45
N PHE A 21 1.33 0.45 -8.86
CA PHE A 21 -0.12 0.28 -8.68
C PHE A 21 -0.68 -1.02 -9.30
N ASP A 22 -0.19 -1.41 -10.48
CA ASP A 22 -0.59 -2.65 -11.14
C ASP A 22 -0.23 -3.89 -10.30
N GLN A 23 0.99 -3.92 -9.74
CA GLN A 23 1.46 -5.02 -8.88
C GLN A 23 0.72 -5.04 -7.53
N LEU A 24 0.44 -3.86 -6.97
CA LEU A 24 -0.38 -3.73 -5.77
C LEU A 24 -1.73 -4.41 -5.98
N LEU A 25 -2.46 -4.00 -7.02
CA LEU A 25 -3.82 -4.49 -7.27
C LEU A 25 -3.85 -5.97 -7.66
N GLN A 26 -2.95 -6.40 -8.55
CA GLN A 26 -3.04 -7.72 -9.18
C GLN A 26 -2.37 -8.84 -8.38
N LYS A 27 -1.38 -8.53 -7.53
CA LYS A 27 -0.54 -9.56 -6.91
C LYS A 27 -0.36 -9.43 -5.40
N HIS A 28 -0.45 -8.22 -4.85
CA HIS A 28 0.04 -7.97 -3.50
C HIS A 28 -1.00 -7.39 -2.54
N LEU A 29 -2.20 -7.03 -3.01
CA LEU A 29 -3.25 -6.44 -2.18
C LEU A 29 -3.55 -7.29 -0.95
N ASP A 30 -3.78 -8.60 -1.12
CA ASP A 30 -4.07 -9.48 0.02
C ASP A 30 -2.93 -9.53 1.03
N LYS A 31 -1.67 -9.50 0.57
CA LYS A 31 -0.51 -9.50 1.45
C LYS A 31 -0.41 -8.18 2.23
N ILE A 32 -0.57 -7.05 1.53
CA ILE A 32 -0.60 -5.70 2.13
C ILE A 32 -1.64 -5.64 3.25
N LEU A 33 -2.86 -6.11 2.98
CA LEU A 33 -3.96 -6.08 3.95
C LEU A 33 -3.69 -6.98 5.16
N ARG A 34 -3.26 -8.23 4.93
CA ARG A 34 -2.99 -9.18 6.02
C ARG A 34 -1.82 -8.75 6.90
N GLU A 35 -0.75 -8.25 6.30
CA GLU A 35 0.49 -7.91 7.02
C GLU A 35 0.51 -6.45 7.51
N ARG A 36 -0.53 -5.67 7.20
CA ARG A 36 -0.66 -4.25 7.57
C ARG A 36 0.53 -3.41 7.07
N ILE A 37 1.03 -3.71 5.88
CA ILE A 37 2.12 -2.97 5.23
C ILE A 37 1.57 -1.67 4.65
N ASN A 38 2.18 -0.54 4.94
CA ASN A 38 1.79 0.73 4.33
C ASN A 38 2.48 0.88 2.96
N PRO A 39 1.73 1.08 1.85
CA PRO A 39 2.33 1.22 0.52
C PRO A 39 2.68 2.67 0.15
N GLU A 40 3.87 2.84 -0.43
CA GLU A 40 4.16 3.95 -1.32
C GLU A 40 3.80 3.52 -2.75
N ILE A 41 2.68 4.01 -3.26
CA ILE A 41 2.11 3.56 -4.53
C ILE A 41 2.75 4.35 -5.68
N ALA A 42 3.43 3.64 -6.57
CA ALA A 42 4.07 4.23 -7.74
C ALA A 42 3.17 4.18 -8.98
N PHE A 43 3.10 5.30 -9.68
CA PHE A 43 2.41 5.46 -10.94
C PHE A 43 3.42 5.84 -12.03
N ASN A 44 3.30 5.21 -13.19
CA ASN A 44 4.00 5.60 -14.41
C ASN A 44 2.97 5.83 -15.52
N SER A 45 3.38 6.37 -16.67
CA SER A 45 2.47 6.65 -17.79
C SER A 45 1.66 5.42 -18.22
N ALA A 46 2.29 4.25 -18.31
CA ALA A 46 1.61 3.02 -18.70
C ALA A 46 0.50 2.59 -17.72
N ILE A 47 0.70 2.81 -16.42
CA ILE A 47 -0.33 2.58 -15.39
C ILE A 47 -1.47 3.60 -15.55
N LEU A 48 -1.12 4.89 -15.68
CA LEU A 48 -2.10 5.96 -15.80
C LEU A 48 -3.01 5.78 -17.03
N ASP A 49 -2.44 5.32 -18.15
CA ASP A 49 -3.18 5.04 -19.38
C ASP A 49 -3.94 3.70 -19.33
N GLY A 50 -3.47 2.74 -18.52
CA GLY A 50 -3.95 1.36 -18.50
C GLY A 50 -5.15 1.09 -17.57
N PHE A 51 -5.33 1.91 -16.53
CA PHE A 51 -6.40 1.75 -15.54
C PHE A 51 -7.40 2.90 -15.60
N LYS A 52 -8.64 2.63 -15.18
CA LYS A 52 -9.73 3.61 -15.16
C LYS A 52 -9.97 4.12 -13.75
N GLU A 53 -10.65 5.26 -13.64
CA GLU A 53 -11.06 5.85 -12.36
C GLU A 53 -11.67 4.84 -11.37
N PRO A 54 -12.57 3.91 -11.77
CA PRO A 54 -13.14 2.94 -10.85
C PRO A 54 -12.12 1.96 -10.24
N ASP A 55 -11.03 1.64 -10.96
CA ASP A 55 -9.98 0.75 -10.46
C ASP A 55 -9.23 1.43 -9.31
N TYR A 56 -8.87 2.70 -9.48
CA TYR A 56 -8.25 3.53 -8.45
C TYR A 56 -9.19 3.75 -7.25
N ALA A 57 -10.45 4.08 -7.52
CA ALA A 57 -11.45 4.33 -6.48
C ALA A 57 -11.71 3.08 -5.61
N SER A 58 -11.74 1.91 -6.23
CA SER A 58 -11.91 0.62 -5.55
C SER A 58 -10.70 0.32 -4.65
N ALA A 59 -9.47 0.43 -5.19
CA ALA A 59 -8.26 0.23 -4.41
C ALA A 59 -8.15 1.21 -3.24
N ALA A 60 -8.46 2.49 -3.48
CA ALA A 60 -8.43 3.53 -2.45
C ALA A 60 -9.44 3.24 -1.33
N THR A 61 -10.64 2.76 -1.67
CA THR A 61 -11.67 2.40 -0.69
C THR A 61 -11.20 1.23 0.19
N ILE A 62 -10.69 0.16 -0.43
CA ILE A 62 -10.19 -1.02 0.28
C ILE A 62 -9.06 -0.63 1.27
N LEU A 63 -8.06 0.11 0.80
CA LEU A 63 -6.91 0.50 1.62
C LEU A 63 -7.31 1.44 2.77
N ARG A 64 -8.22 2.39 2.50
CA ARG A 64 -8.75 3.32 3.50
C ARG A 64 -9.55 2.59 4.58
N GLU A 65 -10.45 1.69 4.20
CA GLU A 65 -11.26 0.91 5.15
C GLU A 65 -10.40 -0.02 6.01
N ALA A 66 -9.31 -0.54 5.46
CA ALA A 66 -8.32 -1.32 6.21
C ALA A 66 -7.40 -0.45 7.09
N GLY A 67 -7.50 0.88 7.02
CA GLY A 67 -6.75 1.81 7.86
C GLY A 67 -5.28 1.96 7.47
N HIS A 68 -4.91 1.70 6.22
CA HIS A 68 -3.55 1.90 5.74
C HIS A 68 -3.23 3.38 5.59
N SER A 69 -2.01 3.76 5.96
CA SER A 69 -1.40 5.01 5.49
C SER A 69 -0.80 4.74 4.12
N ILE A 70 -1.05 5.62 3.14
CA ILE A 70 -0.52 5.49 1.79
C ILE A 70 0.22 6.77 1.40
N THR A 71 1.30 6.63 0.64
CA THR A 71 1.96 7.73 -0.06
C THR A 71 1.98 7.46 -1.55
N PHE A 72 2.19 8.49 -2.37
CA PHE A 72 2.24 8.36 -3.82
C PHE A 72 3.61 8.75 -4.36
N HIS A 73 4.06 8.00 -5.36
CA HIS A 73 5.19 8.33 -6.21
C HIS A 73 4.67 8.52 -7.64
N GLY A 74 4.67 9.78 -8.10
CA GLY A 74 4.29 10.13 -9.47
C GLY A 74 5.49 10.10 -10.42
N PRO A 75 5.24 10.01 -11.74
CA PRO A 75 6.28 10.10 -12.76
C PRO A 75 6.86 11.51 -12.93
#